data_AF-A0A382I0F2-F1
#
_entry.id   AF-A0A382I0F2-F1
#
_cell.length_a   1.000
_cell.length_b   1.000
_cell.length_c   1.000
_cell.angle_alpha   90.00
_cell.angle_beta   90.00
_cell.angle_gamma   90.00
#
_symmetry.space_group_name_H-M   'P 1'
#
loop_
_entity.id
_entity.type
_entity.pdbx_description
1 polymer ?
#
loop_
_entity_poly.entity_id
_entity_poly.type
_entity_poly.pdbx_seq_one_letter_code
_entity_poly.pdbx_strand_id
1 'polypeptide(L)'
;MAQKKDKACPECHQVFAIPQGNPGWCLNSNPEMKAKNKKALAILAFSTIHGRNPDEKERKAWEKENKGDIEKVKVPETRCPPHPETKLSDDWQGFTILLNPSRSEVARALGIEVPGSYALKVRHQ
;
A
#
# COMPACT_ATOMS: atom_id res chain seq x y z
N MET A 1 14.23 -5.43 -0.93
CA MET A 1 13.46 -4.93 0.22
C MET A 1 12.43 -3.96 -0.35
N ALA A 2 11.13 -4.16 -0.08
CA ALA A 2 10.10 -3.24 -0.59
C ALA A 2 10.39 -1.84 -0.03
N GLN A 3 10.55 -0.85 -0.91
CA GLN A 3 10.73 0.53 -0.49
C GLN A 3 9.44 0.94 0.22
N LYS A 4 9.47 1.07 1.54
CA LYS A 4 8.36 1.67 2.30
C LYS A 4 8.60 3.16 2.25
N LYS A 5 7.60 3.93 1.82
CA LYS A 5 7.65 5.39 1.89
C LYS A 5 6.64 5.81 2.91
N ASP A 6 7.15 6.54 3.88
CA ASP A 6 6.39 6.99 5.01
C ASP A 6 5.81 8.36 4.67
N LYS A 7 4.53 8.54 4.96
CA LYS A 7 3.85 9.83 4.83
C LYS A 7 3.36 10.32 6.18
N ALA A 8 3.34 11.63 6.37
CA ALA A 8 2.87 12.24 7.60
C ALA A 8 1.56 12.99 7.38
N CYS A 9 0.67 12.97 8.37
CA CYS A 9 -0.53 13.80 8.37
C CYS A 9 -0.16 15.27 8.67
N PRO A 10 -0.55 16.25 7.83
CA PRO A 10 -0.33 17.66 8.11
C PRO A 10 -1.02 18.19 9.38
N GLU A 11 -2.14 17.58 9.81
CA GLU A 11 -2.90 18.04 10.98
C GLU A 11 -2.30 17.55 12.32
N CYS A 12 -2.01 16.24 12.43
CA CYS A 12 -1.51 15.66 13.69
C CYS A 12 -0.07 15.18 13.66
N HIS A 13 0.61 15.36 12.53
CA HIS A 13 2.00 14.95 12.29
C HIS A 13 2.28 13.45 12.42
N GLN A 14 1.27 12.61 12.62
CA GLN A 14 1.46 11.16 12.71
C GLN A 14 1.97 10.59 11.38
N VAL A 15 2.95 9.70 11.47
CA VAL A 15 3.61 9.05 10.33
C VAL A 15 3.02 7.68 10.09
N PHE A 16 2.65 7.42 8.84
CA PHE A 16 2.07 6.18 8.36
C PHE A 16 2.96 5.55 7.30
N ALA A 17 3.25 4.26 7.48
CA ALA A 17 3.98 3.48 6.48
C ALA A 17 3.05 3.13 5.33
N ILE A 18 3.30 3.68 4.14
CA ILE A 18 2.52 3.35 2.96
C ILE A 18 3.20 2.19 2.22
N PRO A 19 2.47 1.10 1.93
CA PRO A 19 3.02 0.03 1.09
C PRO A 19 3.29 0.60 -0.30
N GLN A 20 4.56 0.77 -0.66
CA GLN A 20 4.92 1.06 -2.04
C GLN A 20 5.26 -0.21 -2.81
N GLY A 21 4.88 -0.21 -4.07
CA GLY A 21 5.19 -1.25 -5.02
C GLY A 21 4.11 -1.38 -6.07
N ASN A 22 4.41 -2.15 -7.10
CA ASN A 22 3.37 -2.63 -7.99
C ASN A 22 2.49 -3.62 -7.19
N PRO A 23 1.22 -3.31 -6.93
CA PRO A 23 0.35 -4.17 -6.13
C PRO A 23 0.00 -5.49 -6.84
N GLY A 24 0.41 -5.60 -8.10
CA GLY A 24 0.21 -6.77 -8.93
C GLY A 24 -1.06 -6.65 -9.76
N TRP A 25 -1.40 -7.77 -10.36
CA TRP A 25 -2.56 -7.95 -11.21
C TRP A 25 -3.42 -9.07 -10.62
N CYS A 26 -4.73 -8.90 -10.69
CA CYS A 26 -5.71 -9.91 -10.30
C CYS A 26 -6.76 -10.09 -11.40
N LEU A 27 -7.57 -11.13 -11.23
CA LEU A 27 -8.78 -11.31 -12.01
C LEU A 27 -9.95 -10.66 -11.27
N ASN A 28 -10.86 -9.97 -11.97
CA ASN A 28 -12.07 -9.43 -11.36
C ASN A 28 -12.97 -10.56 -10.86
N SER A 29 -13.03 -11.65 -11.63
CA SER A 29 -13.74 -12.88 -11.27
C SER A 29 -13.17 -13.60 -10.04
N ASN A 30 -11.87 -13.44 -9.76
CA ASN A 30 -11.22 -14.02 -8.60
C ASN A 30 -10.09 -13.10 -8.08
N PRO A 31 -10.41 -12.15 -7.17
CA PRO A 31 -9.45 -11.20 -6.64
C PRO A 31 -8.37 -11.83 -5.76
N GLU A 32 -8.55 -13.07 -5.28
CA GLU A 32 -7.54 -13.76 -4.45
C GLU A 32 -6.34 -14.20 -5.29
N MET A 33 -6.54 -14.48 -6.60
CA MET A 33 -5.44 -14.75 -7.52
C MET A 33 -4.70 -13.47 -7.88
N LYS A 34 -3.52 -13.27 -7.28
CA LYS A 34 -2.67 -12.10 -7.52
C LYS A 34 -1.29 -12.52 -8.01
N ALA A 35 -0.77 -11.79 -8.99
CA ALA A 35 0.60 -11.97 -9.45
C ALA A 35 1.28 -10.62 -9.72
N LYS A 36 2.61 -10.61 -9.73
CA LYS A 36 3.42 -9.39 -9.90
C LYS A 36 3.21 -8.72 -11.27
N ASN A 37 2.87 -9.50 -12.30
CA ASN A 37 2.62 -9.02 -13.67
C ASN A 37 1.52 -9.85 -14.35
N LYS A 38 0.99 -9.37 -15.47
CA LYS A 38 -0.07 -10.07 -16.24
C LYS A 38 0.34 -11.48 -16.67
N LYS A 39 1.61 -11.67 -17.08
CA LYS A 39 2.13 -12.96 -17.54
C LYS A 39 2.05 -14.01 -16.45
N ALA A 40 2.52 -13.68 -15.26
CA ALA A 40 2.49 -14.57 -14.10
C ALA A 40 1.05 -14.85 -13.65
N LEU A 41 0.15 -13.87 -13.76
CA LEU A 41 -1.27 -14.08 -13.48
C LEU A 41 -1.89 -15.07 -14.47
N ALA A 42 -1.63 -14.90 -15.77
CA ALA A 42 -2.13 -15.80 -16.80
C ALA A 42 -1.62 -17.23 -16.63
N ILE A 43 -0.33 -17.40 -16.28
CA ILE A 43 0.24 -18.72 -15.98
C ILE A 43 -0.44 -19.35 -14.76
N LEU A 44 -0.62 -18.58 -13.68
CA LEU A 44 -1.27 -19.05 -12.45
C LEU A 44 -2.73 -19.44 -12.67
N ALA A 45 -3.49 -18.61 -13.39
CA ALA A 45 -4.89 -18.86 -13.70
C ALA A 45 -5.04 -20.09 -14.60
N PHE A 46 -4.23 -20.17 -15.66
CA PHE A 46 -4.24 -21.32 -16.57
C PHE A 46 -3.84 -22.62 -15.86
N SER A 47 -2.78 -22.60 -15.05
CA SER A 47 -2.31 -23.79 -14.35
C SER A 47 -3.29 -24.27 -13.28
N THR A 48 -4.05 -23.36 -12.66
CA THR A 48 -5.11 -23.75 -11.72
C THR A 48 -6.25 -24.50 -12.41
N ILE A 49 -6.59 -24.14 -13.65
CA ILE A 49 -7.67 -24.78 -14.42
C ILE A 49 -7.20 -26.10 -15.06
N HIS A 50 -5.99 -26.11 -15.63
CA HIS A 50 -5.49 -27.21 -16.45
C HIS A 50 -4.49 -28.13 -15.76
N GLY A 51 -4.07 -27.82 -14.53
CA GLY A 51 -3.08 -28.60 -13.77
C GLY A 51 -1.67 -28.56 -14.34
N ARG A 52 -1.39 -27.72 -15.36
CA ARG A 52 -0.08 -27.56 -16.00
C ARG A 52 0.20 -26.12 -16.43
N ASN A 53 1.47 -25.79 -16.65
CA ASN A 53 1.83 -24.49 -17.22
C ASN A 53 1.45 -24.40 -18.71
N PRO A 54 0.96 -23.23 -19.17
CA PRO A 54 0.64 -23.00 -20.58
C PRO A 54 1.90 -22.79 -21.43
N ASP A 55 1.83 -23.19 -22.69
CA ASP A 55 2.79 -22.76 -23.72
C ASP A 55 2.59 -21.27 -24.07
N GLU A 56 3.57 -20.68 -24.75
CA GLU A 56 3.53 -19.24 -25.11
C GLU A 56 2.32 -18.88 -26.00
N LYS A 57 1.88 -19.79 -26.88
CA LYS A 57 0.68 -19.57 -27.71
C LYS A 57 -0.60 -19.63 -26.88
N GLU A 58 -0.70 -20.62 -25.99
CA GLU A 58 -1.86 -20.84 -25.12
C GLU A 58 -2.03 -19.67 -24.15
N ARG A 59 -0.93 -19.23 -23.53
CA ARG A 59 -0.90 -18.04 -22.67
C ARG A 59 -1.41 -16.79 -23.40
N LYS A 60 -0.94 -16.55 -24.63
CA LYS A 60 -1.37 -15.39 -25.43
C LYS A 60 -2.85 -15.46 -25.81
N ALA A 61 -3.35 -16.63 -26.17
CA ALA A 61 -4.76 -16.84 -26.45
C ALA A 61 -5.61 -16.56 -25.20
N TRP A 62 -5.21 -17.12 -24.06
CA TRP A 62 -5.88 -16.92 -22.78
C TRP A 62 -5.89 -15.45 -22.35
N GLU A 63 -4.76 -14.73 -22.45
CA GLU A 63 -4.69 -13.30 -22.14
C GLU A 63 -5.58 -12.44 -23.06
N LYS A 64 -5.75 -12.84 -24.32
CA LYS A 64 -6.61 -12.13 -25.27
C LYS A 64 -8.08 -12.32 -24.91
N GLU A 65 -8.47 -13.54 -24.58
CA GLU A 65 -9.82 -13.90 -24.14
C GLU A 65 -10.19 -13.25 -22.81
N ASN A 66 -9.24 -13.21 -21.86
CA ASN A 66 -9.46 -12.71 -20.49
C ASN A 66 -9.02 -11.26 -20.29
N LYS A 67 -8.78 -10.49 -21.37
CA LYS A 67 -8.25 -9.13 -21.29
C LYS A 67 -9.10 -8.19 -20.42
N GLY A 68 -10.43 -8.37 -20.43
CA GLY A 68 -11.38 -7.57 -19.65
C GLY A 68 -11.45 -7.95 -18.17
N ASP A 69 -10.98 -9.15 -17.81
CA ASP A 69 -11.01 -9.66 -16.44
C ASP A 69 -9.71 -9.33 -15.69
N ILE A 70 -8.62 -9.04 -16.40
CA ILE A 70 -7.31 -8.73 -15.79
C ILE A 70 -7.24 -7.26 -15.38
N GLU A 71 -7.26 -6.99 -14.08
CA GLU A 71 -7.09 -5.64 -13.52
C GLU A 71 -5.86 -5.49 -12.61
N LYS A 72 -5.42 -4.24 -12.41
CA LYS A 72 -4.42 -3.94 -11.39
C LYS A 72 -5.06 -4.05 -10.02
N VAL A 73 -4.38 -4.68 -9.08
CA VAL A 73 -4.84 -4.78 -7.70
C VAL A 73 -5.02 -3.37 -7.13
N LYS A 74 -6.23 -3.08 -6.64
CA LYS A 74 -6.53 -1.82 -5.95
C LYS A 74 -5.99 -1.92 -4.52
N VAL A 75 -5.05 -1.04 -4.17
CA VAL A 75 -4.57 -0.91 -2.79
C VAL A 75 -5.40 0.17 -2.12
N PRO A 76 -5.99 -0.09 -0.93
CA PRO A 76 -6.69 0.95 -0.19
C PRO A 76 -5.71 2.08 0.13
N GLU A 77 -6.13 3.30 -0.16
CA GLU A 77 -5.38 4.49 0.19
C GLU A 77 -5.25 4.58 1.71
N THR A 78 -4.02 4.75 2.20
CA THR A 78 -3.78 4.96 3.64
C THR A 78 -4.20 6.37 4.04
N ARG A 79 -5.10 6.47 5.02
CA ARG A 79 -5.61 7.73 5.55
C ARG A 79 -5.35 7.84 7.03
N CYS A 80 -5.29 9.07 7.52
CA CYS A 80 -5.19 9.33 8.95
C CYS A 80 -6.55 9.05 9.60
N PRO A 81 -6.67 8.14 10.60
CA PRO A 81 -7.95 7.87 11.26
C PRO A 81 -8.64 9.10 11.87
N PRO A 82 -7.93 10.03 12.55
CA PRO A 82 -8.56 11.25 13.05
C PRO A 82 -8.80 12.33 11.99
N HIS A 83 -8.16 12.26 10.82
CA HIS A 83 -8.27 13.26 9.74
C HIS A 83 -8.46 12.58 8.37
N PRO A 84 -9.60 11.91 8.13
CA PRO A 84 -9.83 11.11 6.93
C PRO A 84 -9.95 11.93 5.64
N GLU A 85 -10.28 13.21 5.74
CA GLU A 85 -10.31 14.20 4.66
C GLU A 85 -8.93 14.74 4.28
N THR A 86 -7.95 14.66 5.19
CA THR A 86 -6.62 15.22 4.96
C THR A 86 -5.74 14.27 4.17
N LYS A 87 -5.11 14.78 3.12
CA LYS A 87 -4.12 14.05 2.33
C LYS A 87 -2.78 13.97 3.08
N LEU A 88 -2.24 12.76 3.19
CA LEU A 88 -0.92 12.55 3.80
C LEU A 88 0.19 13.12 2.90
N SER A 89 1.16 13.80 3.52
CA SER A 89 2.29 14.45 2.86
C SER A 89 3.53 13.57 2.81
N ASP A 90 4.22 13.58 1.67
CA ASP A 90 5.56 12.99 1.52
C ASP A 90 6.68 13.94 2.00
N ASP A 91 6.40 15.23 2.21
CA ASP A 91 7.39 16.24 2.62
C ASP A 91 7.24 16.52 4.12
N TRP A 92 7.98 15.76 4.90
CA TRP A 92 8.06 15.90 6.35
C TRP A 92 9.50 15.69 6.83
N GLN A 93 9.83 16.25 8.00
CA GLN A 93 11.18 16.25 8.56
C GLN A 93 11.16 16.06 10.07
N GLY A 94 12.23 15.43 10.57
CA GLY A 94 12.37 15.04 11.97
C GLY A 94 11.43 13.87 12.30
N PHE A 95 11.93 12.87 13.01
CA PHE A 95 11.18 11.66 13.32
C PHE A 95 11.30 11.35 14.81
N THR A 96 10.17 11.05 15.44
CA THR A 96 10.12 10.63 16.84
C THR A 96 9.12 9.50 17.02
N ILE A 97 9.42 8.59 17.95
CA ILE A 97 8.53 7.50 18.33
C ILE A 97 8.17 7.71 19.80
N LEU A 98 6.89 7.89 20.07
CA LEU A 98 6.35 8.04 21.41
C LEU A 98 5.72 6.72 21.85
N LEU A 99 6.41 5.99 22.74
CA LEU A 99 5.93 4.71 23.27
C LEU A 99 4.96 4.89 24.45
N ASN A 100 5.25 5.86 25.32
CA ASN A 100 4.41 6.20 26.46
C ASN A 100 4.33 7.73 26.63
N PRO A 101 3.32 8.38 26.03
CA PRO A 101 3.17 9.83 26.09
C PRO A 101 3.08 10.39 27.51
N SER A 102 2.38 9.70 28.42
CA SER A 102 2.17 10.16 29.81
C SER A 102 3.45 10.36 30.62
N ARG A 103 4.54 9.68 30.24
CA ARG A 103 5.85 9.75 30.92
C ARG A 103 6.91 10.50 30.11
N SER A 104 6.55 11.05 28.95
CA SER A 104 7.49 11.65 28.01
C SER A 104 7.41 13.17 28.03
N GLU A 105 8.50 13.82 28.41
CA GLU A 105 8.60 15.28 28.32
C GLU A 105 8.53 15.76 26.87
N VAL A 106 9.06 14.97 25.94
CA VAL A 106 8.97 15.23 24.51
C VAL A 106 7.50 15.20 24.05
N ALA A 107 6.72 14.21 24.49
CA ALA A 107 5.30 14.13 24.16
C ALA A 107 4.53 15.32 24.73
N ARG A 108 4.82 15.71 25.98
CA ARG A 108 4.23 16.90 26.63
C ARG A 108 4.57 18.19 25.88
N ALA A 109 5.82 18.35 25.46
CA ALA A 109 6.26 19.52 24.68
C ALA A 109 5.59 19.59 23.29
N LEU A 110 5.28 18.43 22.70
CA LEU A 110 4.61 18.31 21.40
C LEU A 110 3.07 18.29 21.50
N GLY A 111 2.50 18.26 22.71
CA GLY A 111 1.05 18.14 22.90
C GLY A 111 0.45 16.82 22.41
N ILE A 112 1.22 15.72 22.44
CA ILE A 112 0.78 14.41 21.94
C ILE A 112 0.41 13.50 23.11
N GLU A 113 -0.78 12.91 23.06
CA GLU A 113 -1.30 12.00 24.09
C GLU A 113 -1.40 10.54 23.61
N VAL A 114 -1.31 10.31 22.30
CA VAL A 114 -1.45 8.99 21.68
C VAL A 114 -0.06 8.43 21.35
N PRO A 115 0.24 7.16 21.69
CA PRO A 115 1.50 6.55 21.29
C PRO A 115 1.55 6.33 19.77
N GLY A 116 2.73 6.52 19.19
CA GLY A 116 2.91 6.39 17.74
C GLY A 116 4.17 7.02 17.21
N SER A 117 4.30 6.99 15.89
CA SER A 117 5.37 7.63 15.14
C SER A 117 4.92 9.00 14.66
N TYR A 118 5.74 10.02 14.86
CA TYR A 118 5.40 11.41 14.53
C TYR A 118 6.54 12.10 13.82
N ALA A 119 6.17 12.98 12.89
CA ALA A 119 7.08 13.93 12.27
C ALA A 119 7.18 15.18 13.14
N LEU A 120 8.34 15.83 13.18
CA LEU A 120 8.47 17.11 13.90
C LEU A 120 7.94 18.28 13.06
N LYS A 121 8.04 18.15 11.74
CA LYS A 121 7.56 19.14 10.77
C LYS A 121 6.93 18.44 9.59
N VAL A 122 5.72 18.85 9.21
CA VAL A 122 5.03 18.39 8.00
C VAL A 122 4.71 19.59 7.14
N ARG A 123 4.92 19.49 5.83
CA ARG A 123 4.50 20.51 4.88
C ARG A 123 3.25 20.04 4.16
N HIS A 124 2.28 20.94 4.01
CA HIS A 124 1.10 20.69 3.18
C HIS A 124 1.54 20.50 1.72
N GLN A 125 0.84 19.63 0.99
CA GLN A 125 1.02 19.42 -0.45
C GLN A 125 -0.04 20.14 -1.24
#